data_AF-A0A0U3PKC3-F1
#
_entry.id   AF-A0A0U3PKC3-F1
#
_cell.length_a   1.000
_cell.length_b   1.000
_cell.length_c   1.000
_cell.angle_alpha   90.00
_cell.angle_beta   90.00
_cell.angle_gamma   90.00
#
_symmetry.space_group_name_H-M   'P 1'
#
loop_
_entity.id
_entity.type
_entity.pdbx_description
1 polymer ?
#
loop_
_entity_poly.entity_id
_entity_poly.type
_entity_poly.pdbx_seq_one_letter_code
_entity_poly.pdbx_strand_id
1 'polypeptide(L)'
;MWVDDLGVCHTVALPDPTELMSDVFRQSLDQLMVRDQEDLDEVIEIEQMRFFEERAGLLLWDSEEAEFVRAAPPLALLSEPVGTVDDLRQLIRVIDDRWRLDALLALDDYFS
;
A
#
# COMPACT_ATOMS: atom_id res chain seq x y z
N MET A 1 -1.73 -14.17 -7.60
CA MET A 1 -1.87 -14.29 -9.06
C MET A 1 -3.18 -13.64 -9.46
N TRP A 2 -3.10 -12.60 -10.27
CA TRP A 2 -4.25 -11.85 -10.77
C TRP A 2 -4.12 -11.66 -12.29
N VAL A 3 -5.21 -11.25 -12.93
CA VAL A 3 -5.24 -10.98 -14.38
C VAL A 3 -5.67 -9.53 -14.56
N ASP A 4 -4.91 -8.76 -15.31
CA ASP A 4 -5.23 -7.36 -15.58
C ASP A 4 -6.29 -7.21 -16.68
N ASP A 5 -6.70 -5.97 -16.96
CA ASP A 5 -7.68 -5.63 -18.00
C ASP A 5 -7.21 -5.95 -19.42
N LEU A 6 -5.91 -6.25 -19.59
CA LEU A 6 -5.29 -6.65 -20.85
C LEU A 6 -5.16 -8.18 -20.99
N GLY A 7 -5.59 -8.94 -19.98
CA GLY A 7 -5.52 -10.40 -19.97
C GLY A 7 -4.14 -10.95 -19.61
N VAL A 8 -3.23 -10.13 -19.08
CA VAL A 8 -1.91 -10.56 -18.63
C VAL A 8 -2.03 -11.19 -17.25
N CYS A 9 -1.46 -12.39 -17.11
CA CYS A 9 -1.46 -13.10 -15.84
C CYS A 9 -0.22 -12.71 -15.03
N HIS A 10 -0.43 -12.00 -13.94
CA HIS A 10 0.60 -11.54 -13.03
C HIS A 10 0.86 -12.64 -11.98
N THR A 11 2.05 -13.25 -12.07
CA THR A 11 2.53 -14.28 -11.12
C THR A 11 3.16 -13.67 -9.87
N VAL A 12 3.61 -12.42 -9.96
CA VAL A 12 4.03 -11.60 -8.82
C VAL A 12 2.82 -11.16 -8.01
N ALA A 13 3.00 -11.04 -6.70
CA ALA A 13 1.92 -10.64 -5.79
C ALA A 13 1.45 -9.20 -6.06
N LEU A 14 2.36 -8.35 -6.52
CA LEU A 14 2.20 -6.91 -6.66
C LEU A 14 2.47 -6.42 -8.09
N PRO A 15 1.65 -5.48 -8.63
CA PRO A 15 2.03 -4.67 -9.79
C PRO A 15 3.27 -3.81 -9.47
N ASP A 16 3.84 -3.17 -10.50
CA ASP A 16 4.91 -2.17 -10.29
C ASP A 16 4.42 -1.13 -9.25
N PRO A 17 5.23 -0.77 -8.23
CA PRO A 17 4.85 0.21 -7.22
C PRO A 17 4.29 1.51 -7.81
N THR A 18 4.82 1.91 -8.97
CA THR A 18 4.40 3.11 -9.68
C THR A 18 3.03 3.01 -10.34
N GLU A 19 2.49 1.81 -10.57
CA GLU A 19 1.14 1.60 -11.10
C GLU A 19 0.06 1.73 -10.03
N LEU A 20 0.43 1.52 -8.76
CA LEU A 20 -0.45 1.75 -7.59
C LEU A 20 -0.53 3.23 -7.21
N MET A 21 0.40 4.03 -7.70
CA MET A 21 0.55 5.44 -7.37
C MET A 21 0.21 6.34 -8.57
N SER A 22 -0.68 7.31 -8.37
CA SER A 22 -0.87 8.33 -9.41
C SER A 22 0.36 9.22 -9.57
N ASP A 23 0.54 9.82 -10.75
CA ASP A 23 1.61 10.80 -11.00
C ASP A 23 1.59 11.97 -10.00
N VAL A 24 0.39 12.41 -9.62
CA VAL A 24 0.19 13.51 -8.67
C VAL A 24 0.63 13.10 -7.27
N PHE A 25 0.29 11.89 -6.83
CA PHE A 25 0.76 11.34 -5.56
C PHE A 25 2.28 11.25 -5.54
N ARG A 26 2.91 10.68 -6.57
CA ARG A 26 4.37 10.54 -6.66
C ARG A 26 5.09 11.88 -6.57
N GLN A 27 4.63 12.88 -7.33
CA GLN A 27 5.23 14.22 -7.27
C GLN A 27 5.12 14.87 -5.88
N SER A 28 4.03 14.63 -5.16
CA SER A 28 3.85 15.14 -3.80
C SER A 28 4.69 14.36 -2.78
N LEU A 29 4.82 13.04 -2.99
CA LEU A 29 5.65 12.17 -2.16
C LEU A 29 7.13 12.49 -2.31
N ASP A 30 7.61 12.74 -3.53
CA ASP A 30 8.99 13.17 -3.80
C ASP A 30 9.34 14.47 -3.06
N GLN A 31 8.39 15.41 -3.01
CA GLN A 31 8.57 16.67 -2.27
C GLN A 31 8.64 16.45 -0.77
N LEU A 32 7.87 15.49 -0.26
CA LEU A 32 7.87 15.12 1.15
C LEU A 32 9.17 14.37 1.51
N MET A 33 9.65 13.47 0.65
CA MET A 33 10.93 12.77 0.80
C MET A 33 12.11 13.73 0.92
N VAL A 34 12.15 14.78 0.10
CA VAL A 34 13.24 15.77 0.17
C VAL A 34 13.28 16.51 1.51
N ARG A 35 12.14 16.60 2.22
CA ARG A 35 12.04 17.35 3.48
C ARG A 35 12.18 16.47 4.71
N ASP A 36 11.48 15.34 4.74
CA ASP A 36 11.16 14.59 5.95
C ASP A 36 11.40 13.07 5.74
N GLN A 37 12.47 12.69 5.04
CA GLN A 37 12.77 11.30 4.66
C GLN A 37 12.81 10.32 5.85
N GLU A 38 13.52 10.68 6.92
CA GLU A 38 13.68 9.80 8.09
C GLU A 38 12.33 9.54 8.78
N ASP A 39 11.49 10.58 8.87
CA ASP A 39 10.14 10.46 9.43
C ASP A 39 9.21 9.61 8.53
N LEU A 40 9.41 9.65 7.22
CA LEU A 40 8.64 8.83 6.25
C LEU A 40 8.97 7.34 6.39
N ASP A 41 10.25 7.00 6.44
CA ASP A 41 10.71 5.61 6.61
C ASP A 41 10.17 5.04 7.94
N GLU A 42 10.27 5.80 9.03
CA GLU A 42 9.73 5.40 10.33
C GLU A 42 8.22 5.16 10.29
N VAL A 43 7.45 6.03 9.61
CA VAL A 43 5.99 5.86 9.53
C VAL A 43 5.59 4.62 8.72
N ILE A 44 6.34 4.27 7.68
CA ILE A 44 6.05 3.07 6.89
C ILE A 44 6.33 1.82 7.71
N GLU A 45 7.48 1.75 8.40
CA GLU A 45 7.80 0.64 9.30
C GLU A 45 6.75 0.47 10.40
N ILE A 46 6.30 1.58 11.02
CA ILE A 46 5.26 1.56 12.06
C ILE A 46 3.93 1.02 11.52
N GLU A 47 3.47 1.49 10.36
CA GLU A 47 2.19 1.05 9.81
C GLU A 47 2.27 -0.40 9.27
N GLN A 48 3.42 -0.84 8.78
CA GLN A 48 3.67 -2.27 8.46
C GLN A 48 3.57 -3.15 9.71
N MET A 49 4.28 -2.78 10.79
CA MET A 49 4.24 -3.53 12.05
C MET A 49 2.82 -3.59 12.62
N ARG A 50 2.10 -2.46 12.61
CA ARG A 50 0.70 -2.39 13.03
C ARG A 50 -0.20 -3.31 12.20
N PHE A 51 -0.06 -3.33 10.87
CA PHE A 51 -0.85 -4.21 10.00
C PHE A 51 -0.68 -5.69 10.42
N PHE A 52 0.56 -6.10 10.70
CA PHE A 52 0.83 -7.47 11.17
C PHE A 52 0.25 -7.74 12.56
N GLU A 53 0.33 -6.80 13.50
CA GLU A 53 -0.27 -6.94 14.84
C GLU A 53 -1.80 -7.06 14.78
N GLU A 54 -2.46 -6.21 13.98
CA GLU A 54 -3.92 -6.25 13.78
C GLU A 54 -4.35 -7.57 13.15
N ARG A 55 -3.63 -8.04 12.13
CA ARG A 55 -3.95 -9.30 11.44
C ARG A 55 -3.61 -10.54 12.26
N ALA A 56 -2.56 -10.51 13.07
CA ALA A 56 -2.25 -11.58 14.03
C ALA A 56 -3.35 -11.70 15.11
N GLY A 57 -3.91 -10.57 15.55
CA GLY A 57 -5.07 -10.55 16.45
C GLY A 57 -6.33 -11.16 15.83
N LEU A 58 -6.59 -10.89 14.54
CA LEU A 58 -7.73 -11.42 13.80
C LEU A 58 -7.62 -12.93 13.50
N LEU A 59 -6.43 -13.42 13.15
CA LEU A 59 -6.18 -14.84 12.86
C LEU A 59 -6.37 -15.76 14.09
N LEU A 60 -6.31 -15.20 15.30
CA LEU A 60 -6.58 -15.94 16.53
C LEU A 60 -8.08 -16.09 16.84
N TRP A 61 -8.95 -15.27 16.22
CA TRP A 61 -10.39 -15.21 16.52
C TRP A 61 -11.31 -15.60 15.36
N ASP A 62 -10.87 -15.52 14.11
CA ASP A 62 -11.70 -15.88 12.95
C ASP A 62 -11.02 -16.95 12.08
N SER A 63 -11.57 -18.15 12.09
CA SER A 63 -11.12 -19.29 11.26
C SER A 63 -11.83 -19.35 9.90
N GLU A 64 -12.45 -18.26 9.45
CA GLU A 64 -12.94 -18.16 8.08
C GLU A 64 -11.80 -17.64 7.21
N GLU A 65 -11.12 -18.57 6.53
CA GLU A 65 -10.24 -18.23 5.40
C GLU A 65 -11.02 -17.32 4.45
N ALA A 66 -10.70 -16.02 4.45
CA ALA A 66 -11.33 -15.06 3.57
C ALA A 66 -11.23 -15.58 2.13
N GLU A 67 -12.38 -15.68 1.46
CA GLU A 67 -12.48 -16.24 0.11
C GLU A 67 -11.45 -15.57 -0.81
N PHE A 68 -10.62 -16.38 -1.48
CA PHE A 68 -9.61 -15.87 -2.40
C PHE A 68 -10.31 -15.21 -3.60
N VAL A 69 -10.46 -13.89 -3.53
CA VAL A 69 -11.05 -13.11 -4.62
C VAL A 69 -9.95 -12.86 -5.66
N ARG A 70 -10.12 -13.37 -6.89
CA ARG A 70 -9.28 -13.06 -8.05
C ARG A 70 -9.49 -11.63 -8.56
N ALA A 71 -9.51 -10.64 -7.67
CA ALA A 71 -9.55 -9.24 -8.05
C ALA A 71 -8.11 -8.75 -8.24
N ALA A 72 -7.88 -7.92 -9.26
CA ALA A 72 -6.65 -7.15 -9.35
C ALA A 72 -6.66 -6.03 -8.29
N PRO A 73 -5.50 -5.62 -7.77
CA PRO A 73 -5.43 -4.38 -7.00
C PRO A 73 -5.94 -3.22 -7.86
N PRO A 74 -6.69 -2.26 -7.28
CA PRO A 74 -7.11 -1.09 -8.03
C PRO A 74 -5.89 -0.29 -8.50
N LEU A 75 -5.88 0.10 -9.78
CA LEU A 75 -4.91 1.07 -10.28
C LEU A 75 -5.08 2.41 -9.56
N ALA A 76 -3.97 3.11 -9.31
CA ALA A 76 -3.97 4.38 -8.58
C ALA A 76 -4.66 4.31 -7.20
N LEU A 77 -4.41 3.21 -6.46
CA LEU A 77 -4.81 3.05 -5.07
C LEU A 77 -4.39 4.26 -4.21
N LEU A 78 -3.22 4.83 -4.50
CA LEU A 78 -2.70 6.07 -3.94
C LEU A 78 -2.86 7.20 -4.98
N SER A 79 -4.05 7.81 -5.01
CA SER A 79 -4.44 8.78 -6.04
C SER A 79 -4.45 10.25 -5.60
N GLU A 80 -4.53 10.51 -4.30
CA GLU A 80 -4.62 11.88 -3.76
C GLU A 80 -3.24 12.42 -3.38
N PRO A 81 -2.92 13.71 -3.60
CA PRO A 81 -1.64 14.27 -3.18
C PRO A 81 -1.48 14.25 -1.66
N VAL A 82 -0.26 14.03 -1.18
CA VAL A 82 0.11 14.07 0.25
C VAL A 82 1.03 15.26 0.53
N GLY A 83 0.70 16.03 1.57
CA GLY A 83 1.48 17.22 1.95
C GLY A 83 2.31 17.04 3.21
N THR A 84 1.95 16.06 4.04
CA THR A 84 2.56 15.76 5.33
C THR A 84 2.63 14.25 5.57
N VAL A 85 3.49 13.84 6.50
CA VAL A 85 3.58 12.45 6.95
C VAL A 85 2.25 11.94 7.54
N ASP A 86 1.50 12.81 8.22
CA ASP A 86 0.17 12.46 8.75
C ASP A 86 -0.87 12.26 7.64
N ASP A 87 -0.79 13.00 6.53
CA ASP A 87 -1.66 12.77 5.37
C ASP A 87 -1.40 11.39 4.76
N LEU A 88 -0.13 11.00 4.62
CA LEU A 88 0.25 9.67 4.14
C LEU A 88 -0.27 8.57 5.07
N ARG A 89 -0.08 8.73 6.38
CA ARG A 89 -0.61 7.81 7.39
C ARG A 89 -2.12 7.67 7.32
N GLN A 90 -2.85 8.78 7.17
CA GLN A 90 -4.30 8.76 7.05
C GLN A 90 -4.74 8.05 5.78
N LEU A 91 -4.05 8.29 4.66
CA LEU A 91 -4.31 7.65 3.38
C LEU A 91 -4.14 6.12 3.47
N ILE A 92 -3.05 5.64 4.08
CA ILE A 92 -2.79 4.21 4.29
C ILE A 92 -3.93 3.54 5.08
N ARG A 93 -4.47 4.24 6.10
CA ARG A 93 -5.52 3.68 6.96
C ARG A 93 -6.89 3.59 6.30
N VAL A 94 -7.17 4.42 5.30
CA VAL A 94 -8.44 4.36 4.56
C VAL A 94 -8.41 3.37 3.40
N ILE A 95 -7.23 2.88 3.01
CA ILE A 95 -7.10 1.78 2.06
C ILE A 95 -7.74 0.52 2.64
N ASP A 96 -8.51 -0.17 1.81
CA ASP A 96 -9.10 -1.46 2.14
C ASP A 96 -8.01 -2.42 2.66
N ASP A 97 -8.26 -3.06 3.80
CA ASP A 97 -7.35 -4.00 4.46
C ASP A 97 -6.72 -5.02 3.49
N ARG A 98 -7.46 -5.41 2.44
CA ARG A 98 -7.00 -6.35 1.40
C ARG A 98 -5.76 -5.86 0.65
N TRP A 99 -5.68 -4.55 0.39
CA TRP A 99 -4.66 -3.91 -0.43
C TRP A 99 -3.71 -3.04 0.40
N ARG A 100 -3.92 -2.93 1.71
CA ARG A 100 -3.09 -2.07 2.58
C ARG A 100 -1.64 -2.56 2.64
N LEU A 101 -1.42 -3.87 2.77
CA LEU A 101 -0.07 -4.44 2.73
C LEU A 101 0.58 -4.20 1.37
N ASP A 102 -0.18 -4.38 0.29
CA ASP A 102 0.29 -4.13 -1.06
C ASP A 102 0.73 -2.67 -1.26
N ALA A 103 -0.04 -1.71 -0.73
CA ALA A 103 0.31 -0.30 -0.74
C ALA A 103 1.56 0.01 0.09
N LEU A 104 1.70 -0.61 1.26
CA LEU A 104 2.85 -0.42 2.16
C LEU A 104 4.16 -0.97 1.56
N LEU A 105 4.09 -2.13 0.91
CA LEU A 105 5.25 -2.71 0.22
C LEU A 105 5.62 -1.90 -1.02
N ALA A 106 4.64 -1.43 -1.79
CA ALA A 106 4.89 -0.53 -2.91
C ALA A 106 5.52 0.81 -2.47
N LEU A 107 5.08 1.34 -1.32
CA LEU A 107 5.71 2.51 -0.72
C LEU A 107 7.17 2.20 -0.36
N ASP A 108 7.43 1.14 0.43
CA ASP A 108 8.79 0.72 0.82
C ASP A 108 9.73 0.49 -0.38
N ASP A 109 9.25 -0.20 -1.42
CA ASP A 109 9.98 -0.40 -2.69
C ASP A 109 10.27 0.91 -3.43
N TYR A 110 9.42 1.94 -3.28
CA TYR A 110 9.64 3.25 -3.89
C TYR A 110 10.72 4.06 -3.17
N PHE A 111 10.95 3.82 -1.87
CA PHE A 111 11.99 4.50 -1.10
C PHE A 111 13.38 3.83 -1.23
N SER A 112 13.45 2.55 -1.58
CA SER A 112 14.69 1.76 -1.75
C SER A 112 15.46 2.05 -3.05
#